data_AF-A0AA90H6M0-F1
#
_entry.id   AF-A0AA90H6M0-F1
#
_cell.length_a   1.000
_cell.length_b   1.000
_cell.length_c   1.000
_cell.angle_alpha   90.00
_cell.angle_beta   90.00
_cell.angle_gamma   90.00
#
_symmetry.space_group_name_H-M   'P 1'
#
loop_
_entity.id
_entity.type
_entity.pdbx_description
1 polymer ?
#
loop_
_entity_poly.entity_id
_entity_poly.type
_entity_poly.pdbx_seq_one_letter_code
_entity_poly.pdbx_strand_id
1 'polypeptide(L)'
;MARRSILGPVQRGAATALTALLLTSCGAIPHGSPGSGPPGPPGSSAPGSAGTPATTADGAVPVGPGPQPAYRVQTQPAPGSCHFRYADGHQPLPDASCTPGASNPKVTQSDLGTTICRAGYSSGIRPPTDITEREKTANAKSYGYTGSLHDAEYDHLVSLELGGDPNDARNLWVEPPSPDHKPGSGPDNDKDAVESTLHSAVCDHKATLAAAQHAIATNWTTAEAVLGLKQKK
;
A
#
# COMPACT_ATOMS: atom_id res chain seq x y z
N MET A 1 -6.85 -48.73 23.82
CA MET A 1 -6.09 -48.60 25.08
C MET A 1 -5.44 -47.22 25.07
N ALA A 2 -6.14 -46.19 25.52
CA ALA A 2 -6.15 -45.64 26.88
C ALA A 2 -4.88 -44.88 27.32
N ARG A 3 -4.96 -43.53 27.16
CA ARG A 3 -4.63 -42.46 28.13
C ARG A 3 -3.14 -42.29 28.54
N ARG A 4 -2.57 -41.08 28.65
CA ARG A 4 -3.07 -39.86 29.32
C ARG A 4 -2.40 -38.59 28.80
N SER A 5 -3.20 -37.52 28.70
CA SER A 5 -2.78 -36.11 28.65
C SER A 5 -2.35 -35.61 30.04
N ILE A 6 -1.40 -34.68 30.08
CA ILE A 6 -1.09 -33.86 31.26
C ILE A 6 -1.16 -32.39 30.82
N LEU A 7 -2.20 -31.69 31.29
CA LEU A 7 -2.31 -30.23 31.23
C LEU A 7 -1.44 -29.61 32.33
N GLY A 8 -0.61 -28.63 31.97
CA GLY A 8 0.04 -27.71 32.92
C GLY A 8 -0.86 -26.50 33.24
N PRO A 9 -0.70 -25.86 34.41
CA PRO A 9 -1.62 -24.86 34.91
C PRO A 9 -1.48 -23.49 34.24
N VAL A 10 -2.64 -22.84 34.07
CA VAL A 10 -2.83 -21.45 33.63
C VAL A 10 -2.60 -20.53 34.82
N GLN A 11 -1.65 -19.60 34.72
CA GLN A 11 -1.40 -18.58 35.74
C GLN A 11 -2.06 -17.26 35.32
N ARG A 12 -3.13 -16.89 36.04
CA ARG A 12 -3.84 -15.60 35.90
C ARG A 12 -3.12 -14.55 36.74
N GLY A 13 -2.52 -13.56 36.08
CA GLY A 13 -1.97 -12.36 36.72
C GLY A 13 -3.04 -11.28 36.89
N ALA A 14 -3.17 -10.78 38.11
CA ALA A 14 -4.21 -9.86 38.57
C ALA A 14 -4.02 -8.42 38.06
N ALA A 15 -5.14 -7.75 37.82
CA ALA A 15 -5.23 -6.32 37.58
C ALA A 15 -5.18 -5.56 38.91
N THR A 16 -4.29 -4.58 39.03
CA THR A 16 -4.29 -3.58 40.09
C THR A 16 -4.74 -2.23 39.51
N ALA A 17 -5.97 -1.85 39.86
CA ALA A 17 -6.43 -0.48 39.79
C ALA A 17 -6.05 0.23 41.09
N LEU A 18 -5.47 1.43 41.00
CA LEU A 18 -5.39 2.35 42.13
C LEU A 18 -5.78 3.77 41.70
N THR A 19 -6.56 4.36 42.59
CA THR A 19 -7.45 5.50 42.43
C THR A 19 -6.73 6.83 42.74
N ALA A 20 -7.30 7.88 42.15
CA ALA A 20 -7.04 9.32 42.25
C ALA A 20 -6.51 9.89 43.58
N LEU A 21 -5.74 10.99 43.46
CA LEU A 21 -5.80 12.12 44.39
C LEU A 21 -5.72 13.45 43.61
N LEU A 22 -6.72 14.30 43.84
CA LEU A 22 -6.85 15.68 43.35
C LEU A 22 -5.95 16.62 44.16
N LEU A 23 -5.29 17.56 43.48
CA LEU A 23 -4.76 18.78 44.09
C LEU A 23 -5.17 20.00 43.27
N THR A 24 -6.14 20.72 43.81
CA THR A 24 -6.51 22.11 43.52
C THR A 24 -5.36 23.06 43.81
N SER A 25 -5.07 23.99 42.89
CA SER A 25 -4.48 25.29 43.27
C SER A 25 -5.09 26.42 42.45
N CYS A 26 -5.54 27.45 43.16
CA CYS A 26 -6.00 28.73 42.64
C CYS A 26 -4.79 29.63 42.33
N GLY A 27 -4.87 30.44 41.27
CA GLY A 27 -3.88 31.47 40.97
C GLY A 27 -4.46 32.53 40.03
N ALA A 28 -4.46 33.78 40.47
CA ALA A 28 -5.24 34.90 39.97
C ALA A 28 -4.82 35.49 38.61
N ILE A 29 -5.80 36.12 37.97
CA ILE A 29 -5.73 37.00 36.80
C ILE A 29 -5.21 38.39 37.22
N PRO A 30 -4.33 39.04 36.45
CA PRO A 30 -4.24 40.49 36.43
C PRO A 30 -4.92 41.09 35.19
N HIS A 31 -5.80 42.05 35.46
CA HIS A 31 -6.41 42.96 34.49
C HIS A 31 -5.38 43.96 33.95
N GLY A 32 -5.36 44.16 32.63
CA GLY A 32 -4.72 45.29 31.96
C GLY A 32 -5.76 46.09 31.19
N SER A 33 -5.95 47.35 31.58
CA SER A 33 -6.91 48.33 31.03
C SER A 33 -6.62 48.74 29.58
N PRO A 34 -7.61 49.31 28.86
CA PRO A 34 -7.48 49.71 27.46
C PRO A 34 -6.85 51.11 27.32
N GLY A 35 -5.86 51.23 26.43
CA GLY A 35 -5.29 52.50 26.01
C GLY A 35 -5.85 52.94 24.66
N SER A 36 -6.58 54.05 24.66
CA SER A 36 -7.10 54.75 23.48
C SER A 36 -5.98 55.49 22.74
N GLY A 37 -5.77 55.19 21.46
CA GLY A 37 -4.91 55.94 20.54
C GLY A 37 -5.68 56.33 19.27
N PRO A 38 -5.37 57.48 18.63
CA PRO A 38 -6.13 58.03 17.51
C PRO A 38 -5.94 57.24 16.20
N PRO A 39 -6.91 57.29 15.26
CA PRO A 39 -6.83 56.56 14.00
C PRO A 39 -5.82 57.20 13.03
N GLY A 40 -4.87 56.39 12.55
CA GLY A 40 -3.99 56.72 11.43
C GLY A 40 -4.70 56.60 10.06
N PRO A 41 -4.15 57.19 9.00
CA PRO A 41 -4.77 57.24 7.67
C PRO A 41 -4.82 55.85 7.01
N PRO A 42 -5.74 55.62 6.04
CA PRO A 42 -5.85 54.33 5.36
C PRO A 42 -4.63 54.10 4.47
N GLY A 43 -3.72 53.24 4.93
CA GLY A 43 -2.65 52.69 4.10
C GLY A 43 -3.23 51.59 3.22
N SER A 44 -3.11 51.77 1.90
CA SER A 44 -3.48 50.80 0.88
C SER A 44 -2.95 49.41 1.20
N SER A 45 -3.86 48.45 1.39
CA SER A 45 -3.52 47.04 1.47
C SER A 45 -2.95 46.60 0.12
N ALA A 46 -1.63 46.39 0.06
CA ALA A 46 -1.04 45.54 -0.96
C ALA A 46 -1.67 44.14 -0.83
N PRO A 47 -2.03 43.48 -1.93
CA PRO A 47 -2.46 42.09 -1.84
C PRO A 47 -1.29 41.30 -1.27
N GLY A 48 -1.53 40.65 -0.12
CA GLY A 48 -0.60 39.68 0.42
C GLY A 48 -0.28 38.70 -0.70
N SER A 49 1.02 38.53 -0.98
CA SER A 49 1.50 37.48 -1.86
C SER A 49 0.75 36.21 -1.47
N ALA A 50 -0.13 35.78 -2.37
CA ALA A 50 -0.75 34.48 -2.30
C ALA A 50 0.39 33.51 -2.01
N GLY A 51 0.31 32.85 -0.86
CA GLY A 51 1.20 31.74 -0.57
C GLY A 51 1.16 30.87 -1.80
N THR A 52 2.32 30.69 -2.43
CA THR A 52 2.51 29.71 -3.48
C THR A 52 1.76 28.46 -3.02
N PRO A 53 0.84 27.88 -3.82
CA PRO A 53 0.28 26.60 -3.46
C PRO A 53 1.47 25.70 -3.20
N ALA A 54 1.60 25.19 -1.98
CA ALA A 54 2.53 24.12 -1.73
C ALA A 54 2.17 23.04 -2.74
N THR A 55 3.03 22.83 -3.73
CA THR A 55 2.93 21.73 -4.67
C THR A 55 2.75 20.48 -3.81
N THR A 56 1.54 19.92 -3.80
CA THR A 56 1.30 18.60 -3.26
C THR A 56 2.33 17.68 -3.88
N ALA A 57 3.13 16.99 -3.07
CA ALA A 57 4.15 16.08 -3.56
C ALA A 57 3.57 15.18 -4.66
N ASP A 58 4.22 15.24 -5.82
CA ASP A 58 3.95 14.48 -7.03
C ASP A 58 3.86 12.97 -6.75
N GLY A 59 2.84 12.30 -7.29
CA GLY A 59 2.92 10.88 -7.66
C GLY A 59 3.07 9.82 -6.55
N ALA A 60 2.91 10.13 -5.27
CA ALA A 60 3.03 9.10 -4.23
C ALA A 60 1.93 8.02 -4.35
N VAL A 61 2.32 6.73 -4.23
CA VAL A 61 1.36 5.62 -4.19
C VAL A 61 0.41 5.81 -3.00
N PRO A 62 -0.92 5.70 -3.19
CA PRO A 62 -1.88 5.81 -2.09
C PRO A 62 -1.55 4.87 -0.92
N VAL A 63 -1.84 5.27 0.31
CA VAL A 63 -1.67 4.39 1.48
C VAL A 63 -2.94 3.58 1.71
N GLY A 64 -2.79 2.27 1.90
CA GLY A 64 -3.86 1.34 2.23
C GLY A 64 -4.04 1.12 3.74
N PRO A 65 -5.00 0.29 4.16
CA PRO A 65 -5.24 -0.04 5.57
C PRO A 65 -4.15 -0.95 6.19
N GLY A 66 -3.34 -1.60 5.36
CA GLY A 66 -2.33 -2.57 5.73
C GLY A 66 -2.90 -3.94 6.15
N PRO A 67 -2.04 -4.86 6.60
CA PRO A 67 -2.44 -6.18 7.06
C PRO A 67 -3.41 -6.11 8.22
N GLN A 68 -4.54 -6.80 8.07
CA GLN A 68 -5.64 -6.84 9.04
C GLN A 68 -5.57 -8.11 9.89
N PRO A 69 -6.01 -8.07 11.16
CA PRO A 69 -6.11 -9.26 12.00
C PRO A 69 -7.10 -10.30 11.45
N ALA A 70 -8.07 -9.86 10.65
CA ALA A 70 -8.96 -10.73 9.91
C ALA A 70 -9.38 -10.05 8.60
N TYR A 71 -9.16 -10.72 7.47
CA TYR A 71 -9.54 -10.21 6.16
C TYR A 71 -11.02 -10.41 5.87
N ARG A 72 -11.55 -9.55 5.00
CA ARG A 72 -12.91 -9.62 4.44
C ARG A 72 -12.79 -9.34 2.95
N VAL A 73 -13.66 -9.99 2.18
CA VAL A 73 -13.79 -9.73 0.74
C VAL A 73 -14.05 -8.24 0.51
N GLN A 74 -13.15 -7.58 -0.21
CA GLN A 74 -13.32 -6.20 -0.63
C GLN A 74 -14.28 -6.12 -1.81
N THR A 75 -14.99 -5.00 -1.85
CA THR A 75 -15.78 -4.65 -3.02
C THR A 75 -14.85 -4.31 -4.17
N GLN A 76 -15.02 -4.99 -5.30
CA GLN A 76 -14.31 -4.70 -6.54
C GLN A 76 -15.08 -3.64 -7.34
N PRO A 77 -14.45 -2.93 -8.30
CA PRO A 77 -15.14 -2.02 -9.19
C PRO A 77 -16.30 -2.70 -9.95
N ALA A 78 -17.25 -1.91 -10.45
CA ALA A 78 -18.41 -2.44 -11.14
C ALA A 78 -18.02 -3.24 -12.40
N PRO A 79 -18.79 -4.27 -12.81
CA PRO A 79 -18.50 -4.99 -14.04
C PRO A 79 -18.36 -4.08 -15.27
N GLY A 80 -17.28 -4.26 -16.04
CA GLY A 80 -16.96 -3.47 -17.23
C GLY A 80 -16.51 -2.03 -16.97
N SER A 81 -16.26 -1.63 -15.71
CA SER A 81 -15.84 -0.27 -15.38
C SER A 81 -14.32 -0.04 -15.46
N CYS A 82 -13.52 -1.09 -15.62
CA CYS A 82 -12.06 -1.00 -15.70
C CYS A 82 -11.57 -1.46 -17.06
N HIS A 83 -10.48 -0.85 -17.53
CA HIS A 83 -9.89 -1.14 -18.83
C HIS A 83 -8.39 -1.44 -18.72
N PHE A 84 -7.99 -2.60 -19.25
CA PHE A 84 -6.56 -2.89 -19.39
C PHE A 84 -5.87 -1.83 -20.23
N ARG A 85 -4.68 -1.47 -19.80
CA ARG A 85 -3.69 -0.78 -20.62
C ARG A 85 -2.66 -1.81 -21.10
N TYR A 86 -1.84 -1.41 -22.06
CA TYR A 86 -0.78 -2.26 -22.58
C TYR A 86 0.49 -1.44 -22.76
N ALA A 87 1.60 -2.00 -22.29
CA ALA A 87 2.94 -1.46 -22.53
C ALA A 87 3.51 -2.01 -23.85
N ASP A 88 4.75 -1.63 -24.15
CA ASP A 88 5.52 -2.20 -25.26
C ASP A 88 5.57 -3.73 -25.16
N GLY A 89 5.55 -4.39 -26.31
CA GLY A 89 5.47 -5.85 -26.36
C GLY A 89 4.13 -6.42 -25.92
N HIS A 90 3.06 -5.60 -25.82
CA HIS A 90 1.71 -6.01 -25.42
C HIS A 90 1.59 -6.55 -23.99
N GLN A 91 2.54 -6.19 -23.12
CA GLN A 91 2.48 -6.55 -21.71
C GLN A 91 1.29 -5.86 -21.01
N PRO A 92 0.45 -6.59 -20.26
CA PRO A 92 -0.73 -6.02 -19.64
C PRO A 92 -0.36 -5.07 -18.50
N LEU A 93 -1.14 -3.99 -18.39
CA LEU A 93 -1.10 -3.04 -17.30
C LEU A 93 -2.53 -2.83 -16.78
N PRO A 94 -2.73 -2.64 -15.46
CA PRO A 94 -4.06 -2.35 -14.96
C PRO A 94 -4.54 -0.95 -15.37
N ASP A 95 -5.84 -0.74 -15.24
CA ASP A 95 -6.44 0.58 -15.32
C ASP A 95 -5.93 1.43 -14.15
N ALA A 96 -5.26 2.55 -14.45
CA ALA A 96 -4.68 3.40 -13.42
C ALA A 96 -5.73 4.07 -12.51
N SER A 97 -7.00 4.15 -12.96
CA SER A 97 -8.10 4.67 -12.16
C SER A 97 -8.72 3.61 -11.24
N CYS A 98 -8.77 2.35 -11.66
CA CYS A 98 -9.26 1.24 -10.83
C CYS A 98 -8.20 0.71 -9.86
N THR A 99 -6.96 0.59 -10.34
CA THR A 99 -5.84 0.02 -9.60
C THR A 99 -4.65 0.99 -9.66
N PRO A 100 -4.69 2.13 -8.95
CA PRO A 100 -3.56 3.08 -8.86
C PRO A 100 -2.38 2.55 -8.02
N GLY A 101 -2.54 1.40 -7.37
CA GLY A 101 -1.64 0.87 -6.35
C GLY A 101 -2.06 1.30 -4.93
N ALA A 102 -1.62 0.54 -3.93
CA ALA A 102 -1.69 0.96 -2.53
C ALA A 102 -0.51 0.40 -1.74
N SER A 103 0.08 1.23 -0.88
CA SER A 103 1.18 0.85 0.01
C SER A 103 0.68 0.42 1.38
N ASN A 104 1.41 -0.51 2.00
CA ASN A 104 1.18 -0.97 3.37
C ASN A 104 1.79 0.03 4.37
N PRO A 105 0.99 0.66 5.25
CA PRO A 105 1.49 1.63 6.23
C PRO A 105 2.44 1.04 7.28
N LYS A 106 2.55 -0.30 7.37
CA LYS A 106 3.48 -1.02 8.26
C LYS A 106 4.83 -1.35 7.62
N VAL A 107 5.10 -0.85 6.40
CA VAL A 107 6.41 -0.97 5.74
C VAL A 107 6.91 0.43 5.46
N THR A 108 8.07 0.74 6.00
CA THR A 108 8.73 2.03 5.83
C THR A 108 10.17 1.84 5.40
N GLN A 109 10.75 2.89 4.83
CA GLN A 109 12.18 2.90 4.48
C GLN A 109 13.08 2.56 5.67
N SER A 110 12.67 2.91 6.89
CA SER A 110 13.45 2.70 8.13
C SER A 110 13.31 1.30 8.73
N ASP A 111 12.28 0.53 8.37
CA ASP A 111 12.00 -0.77 9.00
C ASP A 111 12.27 -1.99 8.11
N LEU A 112 12.82 -1.76 6.91
CA LEU A 112 13.05 -2.76 5.86
C LEU A 112 13.65 -4.08 6.38
N GLY A 113 14.66 -4.02 7.25
CA GLY A 113 15.33 -5.21 7.82
C GLY A 113 14.45 -6.05 8.75
N THR A 114 13.32 -5.50 9.22
CA THR A 114 12.32 -6.19 10.04
C THR A 114 11.03 -6.50 9.27
N THR A 115 10.87 -5.91 8.08
CA THR A 115 9.72 -6.05 7.19
C THR A 115 10.11 -6.78 5.92
N ILE A 116 10.05 -6.12 4.75
CA ILE A 116 10.14 -6.77 3.45
C ILE A 116 11.48 -7.49 3.23
N CYS A 117 12.59 -7.00 3.80
CA CYS A 117 13.91 -7.63 3.65
C CYS A 117 14.15 -8.80 4.64
N ARG A 118 13.11 -9.23 5.35
CA ARG A 118 13.15 -10.43 6.21
C ARG A 118 12.46 -11.59 5.50
N ALA A 119 13.13 -12.74 5.46
CA ALA A 119 12.57 -13.97 4.92
C ALA A 119 11.16 -14.28 5.50
N GLY A 120 10.22 -14.61 4.62
CA GLY A 120 8.85 -15.00 4.98
C GLY A 120 7.92 -13.84 5.36
N TYR A 121 8.34 -12.57 5.23
CA TYR A 121 7.47 -11.43 5.54
C TYR A 121 6.16 -11.43 4.75
N SER A 122 6.24 -11.53 3.42
CA SER A 122 5.07 -11.49 2.53
C SER A 122 4.07 -12.62 2.84
N SER A 123 4.56 -13.84 3.04
CA SER A 123 3.73 -15.00 3.44
C SER A 123 2.94 -14.75 4.73
N GLY A 124 3.49 -13.98 5.68
CA GLY A 124 2.85 -13.69 6.96
C GLY A 124 1.72 -12.65 6.89
N ILE A 125 1.58 -11.92 5.78
CA ILE A 125 0.57 -10.86 5.63
C ILE A 125 -0.47 -11.17 4.55
N ARG A 126 -0.31 -12.23 3.76
CA ARG A 126 -1.23 -12.56 2.67
C ARG A 126 -2.64 -12.88 3.19
N PRO A 127 -3.70 -12.40 2.52
CA PRO A 127 -5.06 -12.83 2.80
C PRO A 127 -5.24 -14.32 2.47
N PRO A 128 -6.18 -15.02 3.15
CA PRO A 128 -6.57 -16.38 2.79
C PRO A 128 -7.04 -16.51 1.34
N THR A 129 -6.79 -17.67 0.72
CA THR A 129 -7.15 -17.90 -0.69
C THR A 129 -8.65 -17.83 -0.95
N ASP A 130 -9.50 -18.21 0.02
CA ASP A 130 -10.95 -18.10 -0.14
C ASP A 130 -11.43 -16.64 -0.22
N ILE A 131 -10.66 -15.69 0.28
CA ILE A 131 -10.91 -14.26 0.10
C ILE A 131 -10.48 -13.84 -1.30
N THR A 132 -9.22 -14.09 -1.66
CA THR A 132 -8.64 -13.63 -2.92
C THR A 132 -9.28 -14.27 -4.15
N GLU A 133 -9.74 -15.53 -4.10
CA GLU A 133 -10.45 -16.17 -5.21
C GLU A 133 -11.81 -15.53 -5.51
N ARG A 134 -12.55 -15.12 -4.47
CA ARG A 134 -13.82 -14.39 -4.62
C ARG A 134 -13.58 -12.99 -5.18
N GLU A 135 -12.55 -12.31 -4.68
CA GLU A 135 -12.15 -10.99 -5.17
C GLU A 135 -11.66 -11.05 -6.62
N LYS A 136 -10.81 -12.01 -6.98
CA LYS A 136 -10.37 -12.28 -8.36
C LYS A 136 -11.54 -12.48 -9.31
N THR A 137 -12.50 -13.31 -8.93
CA THR A 137 -13.69 -13.59 -9.75
C THR A 137 -14.54 -12.33 -9.96
N ALA A 138 -14.66 -11.48 -8.94
CA ALA A 138 -15.37 -10.21 -9.06
C ALA A 138 -14.57 -9.19 -9.90
N ASN A 139 -13.26 -9.08 -9.69
CA ASN A 139 -12.37 -8.16 -10.40
C ASN A 139 -12.26 -8.50 -11.90
N ALA A 140 -12.28 -9.80 -12.24
CA ALA A 140 -12.37 -10.24 -13.63
C ALA A 140 -13.59 -9.68 -14.36
N LYS A 141 -14.73 -9.56 -13.67
CA LYS A 141 -15.92 -8.91 -14.23
C LYS A 141 -15.69 -7.40 -14.38
N SER A 142 -15.00 -6.76 -13.43
CA SER A 142 -14.66 -5.33 -13.50
C SER A 142 -13.90 -4.99 -14.78
N TYR A 143 -12.96 -5.86 -15.18
CA TYR A 143 -12.16 -5.71 -16.40
C TYR A 143 -12.79 -6.32 -17.66
N GLY A 144 -13.96 -6.98 -17.54
CA GLY A 144 -14.52 -7.75 -18.64
C GLY A 144 -13.61 -8.89 -19.13
N TYR A 145 -12.75 -9.42 -18.26
CA TYR A 145 -11.78 -10.46 -18.58
C TYR A 145 -12.51 -11.79 -18.85
N THR A 146 -12.32 -12.34 -20.06
CA THR A 146 -12.95 -13.59 -20.52
C THR A 146 -11.97 -14.75 -20.63
N GLY A 147 -10.69 -14.53 -20.30
CA GLY A 147 -9.69 -15.60 -20.30
C GLY A 147 -9.85 -16.56 -19.12
N SER A 148 -9.02 -17.58 -19.10
CA SER A 148 -9.00 -18.55 -18.00
C SER A 148 -8.52 -17.88 -16.71
N LEU A 149 -9.31 -17.99 -15.63
CA LEU A 149 -8.86 -17.56 -14.29
C LEU A 149 -7.79 -18.47 -13.70
N HIS A 150 -7.57 -19.65 -14.28
CA HIS A 150 -6.44 -20.51 -13.93
C HIS A 150 -5.12 -19.91 -14.43
N ASP A 151 -5.14 -19.24 -15.58
CA ASP A 151 -3.93 -18.70 -16.21
C ASP A 151 -3.68 -17.23 -15.85
N ALA A 152 -4.70 -16.50 -15.42
CA ALA A 152 -4.55 -15.16 -14.85
C ALA A 152 -4.09 -15.22 -13.38
N GLU A 153 -3.55 -14.13 -12.85
CA GLU A 153 -3.32 -13.94 -11.41
C GLU A 153 -4.31 -12.96 -10.80
N TYR A 154 -4.39 -12.97 -9.47
CA TYR A 154 -4.97 -11.85 -8.74
C TYR A 154 -3.82 -11.19 -8.01
N ASP A 155 -3.25 -10.19 -8.67
CA ASP A 155 -1.91 -9.74 -8.36
C ASP A 155 -1.89 -8.32 -7.80
N HIS A 156 -0.86 -8.06 -7.01
CA HIS A 156 -0.58 -6.78 -6.40
C HIS A 156 0.15 -5.88 -7.41
N LEU A 157 -0.40 -4.71 -7.77
CA LEU A 157 0.30 -3.76 -8.64
C LEU A 157 1.60 -3.27 -7.98
N VAL A 158 1.53 -2.91 -6.70
CA VAL A 158 2.72 -2.78 -5.86
C VAL A 158 2.88 -4.08 -5.09
N SER A 159 3.90 -4.86 -5.44
CA SER A 159 4.21 -6.15 -4.80
C SER A 159 4.25 -6.07 -3.28
N LEU A 160 3.89 -7.17 -2.60
CA LEU A 160 4.12 -7.31 -1.15
C LEU A 160 5.61 -7.26 -0.81
N GLU A 161 6.49 -7.63 -1.74
CA GLU A 161 7.94 -7.51 -1.61
C GLU A 161 8.42 -6.06 -1.67
N LEU A 162 7.57 -5.15 -2.15
CA LEU A 162 7.78 -3.70 -2.18
C LEU A 162 6.87 -2.97 -1.21
N GLY A 163 6.34 -3.68 -0.21
CA GLY A 163 5.49 -3.09 0.82
C GLY A 163 4.14 -2.63 0.28
N GLY A 164 3.59 -3.31 -0.72
CA GLY A 164 2.20 -3.13 -1.14
C GLY A 164 1.20 -3.56 -0.08
N ASP A 165 0.00 -2.98 -0.15
CA ASP A 165 -1.12 -3.38 0.70
C ASP A 165 -1.59 -4.80 0.33
N PRO A 166 -1.79 -5.70 1.31
CA PRO A 166 -2.17 -7.08 1.05
C PRO A 166 -3.58 -7.28 0.50
N ASN A 167 -4.54 -6.39 0.79
CA ASN A 167 -5.95 -6.63 0.46
C ASN A 167 -6.73 -5.37 0.07
N ASP A 168 -6.08 -4.25 -0.22
CA ASP A 168 -6.75 -3.07 -0.77
C ASP A 168 -7.07 -3.28 -2.26
N ALA A 169 -8.34 -3.12 -2.65
CA ALA A 169 -8.76 -3.29 -4.04
C ALA A 169 -8.06 -2.31 -5.01
N ARG A 170 -7.54 -1.18 -4.52
CA ARG A 170 -6.73 -0.25 -5.31
C ARG A 170 -5.35 -0.80 -5.67
N ASN A 171 -4.87 -1.82 -4.96
CA ASN A 171 -3.60 -2.48 -5.23
C ASN A 171 -3.76 -3.83 -5.95
N LEU A 172 -4.98 -4.31 -6.15
CA LEU A 172 -5.22 -5.65 -6.68
C LEU A 172 -5.94 -5.61 -8.02
N TRP A 173 -5.52 -6.47 -8.94
CA TRP A 173 -6.14 -6.59 -10.25
C TRP A 173 -6.05 -8.02 -10.77
N VAL A 174 -6.96 -8.39 -11.66
CA VAL A 174 -6.81 -9.60 -12.45
C VAL A 174 -5.70 -9.36 -13.46
N GLU A 175 -4.56 -10.01 -13.29
CA GLU A 175 -3.44 -9.89 -14.21
C GLU A 175 -3.57 -10.96 -15.30
N PRO A 176 -3.81 -10.59 -16.57
CA PRO A 176 -3.72 -11.54 -17.67
C PRO A 176 -2.29 -12.07 -17.80
N PRO A 177 -2.11 -13.30 -18.29
CA PRO A 177 -0.77 -13.82 -18.51
C PRO A 177 0.01 -13.02 -19.57
N SER A 178 1.34 -13.07 -19.53
CA SER A 178 2.23 -12.49 -20.54
C SER A 178 1.87 -12.95 -21.97
N PRO A 179 2.13 -12.15 -23.02
CA PRO A 179 1.72 -12.46 -24.41
C PRO A 179 2.17 -13.81 -24.98
N ASP A 180 3.34 -14.34 -24.56
CA ASP A 180 3.90 -15.61 -25.02
C ASP A 180 3.47 -16.81 -24.14
N HIS A 181 2.53 -16.61 -23.22
CA HIS A 181 2.03 -17.63 -22.31
C HIS A 181 1.37 -18.81 -23.03
N LYS A 182 1.58 -20.01 -22.50
CA LYS A 182 0.97 -21.24 -22.98
C LYS A 182 -0.35 -21.53 -22.24
N PRO A 183 -1.51 -21.50 -22.91
CA PRO A 183 -2.80 -21.72 -22.25
C PRO A 183 -2.85 -23.00 -21.40
N GLY A 184 -3.37 -22.87 -20.18
CA GLY A 184 -3.48 -23.96 -19.21
C GLY A 184 -2.19 -24.29 -18.45
N SER A 185 -1.08 -23.55 -18.63
CA SER A 185 0.13 -23.77 -17.83
C SER A 185 0.04 -23.16 -16.43
N GLY A 186 -1.06 -22.47 -16.09
CA GLY A 186 -1.17 -21.69 -14.87
C GLY A 186 -0.42 -20.37 -14.97
N PRO A 187 -0.42 -19.56 -13.92
CA PRO A 187 0.15 -18.23 -14.01
C PRO A 187 1.65 -18.22 -14.30
N ASP A 188 2.07 -17.32 -15.18
CA ASP A 188 3.47 -17.04 -15.53
C ASP A 188 3.56 -15.60 -16.07
N ASN A 189 4.10 -14.69 -15.26
CA ASN A 189 4.14 -13.26 -15.54
C ASN A 189 5.57 -12.72 -15.44
N ASP A 190 6.02 -12.01 -16.48
CA ASP A 190 7.36 -11.39 -16.49
C ASP A 190 7.54 -10.33 -15.38
N LYS A 191 6.43 -9.82 -14.84
CA LYS A 191 6.40 -8.88 -13.72
C LYS A 191 7.09 -9.44 -12.47
N ASP A 192 7.00 -10.74 -12.19
CA ASP A 192 7.63 -11.37 -11.01
C ASP A 192 9.15 -11.16 -10.96
N ALA A 193 9.80 -11.22 -12.13
CA ALA A 193 11.24 -10.98 -12.25
C ALA A 193 11.60 -9.51 -11.99
N VAL A 194 10.74 -8.59 -12.43
CA VAL A 194 10.87 -7.15 -12.14
C VAL A 194 10.70 -6.91 -10.65
N GLU A 195 9.68 -7.49 -10.02
CA GLU A 195 9.43 -7.38 -8.57
C GLU A 195 10.64 -7.85 -7.77
N SER A 196 11.19 -9.02 -8.11
CA SER A 196 12.38 -9.59 -7.46
C SER A 196 13.60 -8.68 -7.61
N THR A 197 13.79 -8.07 -8.78
CA THR A 197 14.89 -7.12 -9.05
C THR A 197 14.75 -5.85 -8.22
N LEU A 198 13.54 -5.28 -8.19
CA LEU A 198 13.24 -4.09 -7.41
C LEU A 198 13.36 -4.36 -5.91
N HIS A 199 12.87 -5.51 -5.44
CA HIS A 199 12.98 -5.94 -4.06
C HIS A 199 14.45 -6.02 -3.62
N SER A 200 15.28 -6.70 -4.43
CA SER A 200 16.72 -6.80 -4.20
C SER A 200 17.38 -5.43 -4.16
N ALA A 201 17.04 -4.52 -5.09
CA ALA A 201 17.58 -3.17 -5.11
C ALA A 201 17.18 -2.35 -3.87
N VAL A 202 15.96 -2.51 -3.36
CA VAL A 202 15.51 -1.84 -2.13
C VAL A 202 16.25 -2.39 -0.91
N CYS A 203 16.37 -3.72 -0.80
CA CYS A 203 17.07 -4.37 0.32
C CYS A 203 18.58 -4.16 0.32
N ASP A 204 19.19 -3.98 -0.86
CA ASP A 204 20.58 -3.57 -1.03
C ASP A 204 20.80 -2.05 -0.89
N HIS A 205 19.75 -1.28 -0.61
CA HIS A 205 19.77 0.18 -0.54
C HIS A 205 20.23 0.89 -1.84
N LYS A 206 20.11 0.22 -2.99
CA LYS A 206 20.38 0.77 -4.33
C LYS A 206 19.21 1.62 -4.85
N ALA A 207 18.01 1.39 -4.33
CA ALA A 207 16.82 2.20 -4.59
C ALA A 207 16.07 2.48 -3.28
N THR A 208 15.35 3.60 -3.21
CA THR A 208 14.43 3.85 -2.10
C THR A 208 13.14 3.07 -2.30
N LEU A 209 12.48 2.69 -1.21
CA LEU A 209 11.18 2.00 -1.22
C LEU A 209 10.15 2.81 -2.01
N ALA A 210 10.04 4.11 -1.72
CA ALA A 210 9.08 4.99 -2.37
C ALA A 210 9.31 5.10 -3.89
N ALA A 211 10.58 5.16 -4.33
CA ALA A 211 10.89 5.20 -5.76
C ALA A 211 10.52 3.88 -6.46
N ALA A 212 10.80 2.72 -5.82
CA ALA A 212 10.42 1.42 -6.36
C ALA A 212 8.89 1.25 -6.46
N GLN A 213 8.16 1.63 -5.41
CA GLN A 213 6.70 1.63 -5.39
C GLN A 213 6.09 2.51 -6.49
N HIS A 214 6.62 3.73 -6.66
CA HIS A 214 6.16 4.63 -7.70
C HIS A 214 6.43 4.09 -9.11
N ALA A 215 7.64 3.57 -9.34
CA ALA A 215 8.04 3.05 -10.64
C ALA A 215 7.19 1.86 -11.07
N ILE A 216 6.97 0.89 -10.18
CA ILE A 216 6.18 -0.31 -10.50
C ILE A 216 4.69 0.01 -10.69
N ALA A 217 4.12 0.89 -9.86
CA ALA A 217 2.72 1.31 -9.98
C ALA A 217 2.43 2.09 -11.27
N THR A 218 3.40 2.85 -11.75
CA THR A 218 3.26 3.62 -12.99
C THR A 218 3.29 2.71 -14.22
N ASN A 219 4.37 1.91 -14.34
CA ASN A 219 4.56 0.94 -15.42
C ASN A 219 5.69 -0.03 -15.06
N TRP A 220 5.32 -1.22 -14.58
CA TRP A 220 6.25 -2.27 -14.17
C TRP A 220 7.28 -2.63 -15.26
N THR A 221 6.90 -2.64 -16.55
CA THR A 221 7.82 -2.99 -17.66
C THR A 221 9.03 -2.05 -17.79
N THR A 222 8.90 -0.83 -17.29
CA THR A 222 9.93 0.21 -17.34
C THR A 222 10.59 0.49 -16.00
N ALA A 223 10.10 -0.12 -14.91
CA ALA A 223 10.47 0.26 -13.55
C ALA A 223 11.98 0.12 -13.28
N GLU A 224 12.59 -0.98 -13.73
CA GLU A 224 14.04 -1.17 -13.63
C GLU A 224 14.84 -0.09 -14.38
N ALA A 225 14.36 0.34 -15.55
CA ALA A 225 15.03 1.35 -16.34
C ALA A 225 14.92 2.73 -15.68
N VAL A 226 13.74 3.07 -15.16
CA VAL A 226 13.48 4.30 -14.40
C VAL A 226 14.38 4.40 -13.17
N LEU A 227 14.63 3.27 -12.50
CA LEU A 227 15.51 3.20 -11.33
C LEU A 227 17.00 3.02 -11.67
N GLY A 228 17.37 2.94 -12.96
CA GLY A 228 18.75 2.74 -13.39
C GLY A 228 19.34 1.36 -13.02
N LEU A 229 18.48 0.34 -12.86
CA LEU A 229 18.87 -1.02 -12.45
C LEU A 229 19.22 -1.93 -13.64
N LYS A 230 18.78 -1.60 -14.86
CA LYS A 230 19.17 -2.36 -16.06
C LYS A 230 20.68 -2.23 -16.27
N GLN A 231 21.38 -3.36 -16.19
CA GLN A 231 22.79 -3.43 -16.55
C GLN A 231 22.95 -3.00 -18.02
N LYS A 232 23.92 -2.11 -18.29
CA LYS A 232 24.37 -1.89 -19.67
C LYS A 232 24.90 -3.22 -20.18
N LYS A 233 24.25 -3.78 -21.21
CA LYS A 233 24.77 -4.91 -21.96
C LYS A 233 26.12 -4.57 -22.58
#